data_AF-A0A7I4YQX2-F1
#
_entry.id   AF-A0A7I4YQX2-F1
#
_cell.length_a   1.000
_cell.length_b   1.000
_cell.length_c   1.000
_cell.angle_alpha   90.00
_cell.angle_beta   90.00
_cell.angle_gamma   90.00
#
_symmetry.space_group_name_H-M   'P 1'
#
loop_
_entity.id
_entity.type
_entity.pdbx_description
1 polymer ?
#
loop_
_entity_poly.entity_id
_entity_poly.type
_entity_poly.pdbx_seq_one_letter_code
_entity_poly.pdbx_strand_id
1 'polypeptide(L)' 'MSMPWYYLERPTRMLLLRCYYAVCAFTYPVFVGLNWNSYAPTRAEVLAGRSLKDEILNPRRK' A
#
# COMPACT_ATOMS: atom_id res chain seq x y z
N MET A 1 -25.59 13.57 -19.30
CA MET A 1 -26.13 12.63 -18.28
C MET A 1 -25.45 11.29 -18.48
N SER A 2 -24.68 10.81 -17.50
CA SER A 2 -24.10 9.47 -17.54
C SER A 2 -25.19 8.42 -17.30
N MET A 3 -25.16 7.32 -18.06
CA MET A 3 -26.10 6.22 -17.87
C MET A 3 -25.87 5.59 -16.49
N PRO A 4 -26.90 5.47 -15.63
CA PRO A 4 -26.72 4.91 -14.30
C PRO A 4 -26.24 3.45 -14.35
N TRP A 5 -25.27 3.11 -13.51
CA TRP A 5 -24.53 1.83 -13.56
C TRP A 5 -25.43 0.59 -13.42
N TYR A 6 -26.61 0.71 -12.83
CA TYR A 6 -27.56 -0.38 -12.65
C TYR A 6 -28.35 -0.73 -13.92
N TYR A 7 -28.32 0.13 -14.96
CA TYR A 7 -28.87 -0.19 -16.28
C TYR A 7 -27.90 -0.97 -17.18
N LEU A 8 -26.65 -1.15 -16.76
CA LEU A 8 -25.70 -1.97 -17.48
C LEU A 8 -26.11 -3.45 -17.38
N GLU A 9 -25.93 -4.18 -18.49
CA GLU A 9 -26.12 -5.63 -18.47
C GLU A 9 -25.22 -6.29 -17.41
N ARG A 10 -25.67 -7.44 -16.88
CA ARG A 10 -24.94 -8.18 -15.84
C ARG A 10 -23.45 -8.41 -16.16
N PRO A 11 -23.02 -8.82 -17.38
CA PRO A 11 -21.60 -8.98 -17.69
C PRO A 11 -20.81 -7.67 -17.56
N THR A 12 -21.36 -6.57 -18.07
CA THR A 12 -20.72 -5.25 -18.02
C THR A 12 -20.59 -4.74 -16.59
N ARG A 13 -21.59 -4.96 -15.74
CA ARG A 13 -21.51 -4.64 -14.30
C ARG A 13 -20.42 -5.43 -13.59
N MET A 14 -20.32 -6.74 -13.86
CA MET A 14 -19.27 -7.57 -13.25
C MET A 14 -17.87 -7.16 -13.71
N LEU A 15 -17.71 -6.81 -14.99
CA LEU A 15 -16.44 -6.34 -15.52
C LEU A 15 -16.04 -5.01 -14.86
N LEU A 16 -16.96 -4.04 -14.79
CA LEU A 16 -16.71 -2.75 -14.16
C LEU A 16 -16.31 -2.91 -12.69
N LEU A 17 -17.01 -3.78 -11.96
CA LEU A 17 -16.72 -4.07 -10.56
C LEU A 17 -15.32 -4.70 -10.39
N ARG A 18 -14.94 -5.65 -11.26
CA ARG A 18 -13.59 -6.25 -11.27
C ARG A 18 -12.52 -5.20 -11.56
N CYS A 19 -12.75 -4.33 -12.54
CA CYS A 19 -11.82 -3.24 -12.86
C CYS A 19 -11.68 -2.28 -11.68
N TYR A 20 -12.78 -1.91 -11.02
CA TYR A 20 -12.75 -1.07 -9.82
C TYR A 20 -11.87 -1.68 -8.73
N TYR A 21 -12.13 -2.94 -8.37
CA TYR A 21 -11.34 -3.62 -7.35
C TYR A 21 -9.89 -3.85 -7.76
N ALA A 22 -9.61 -4.13 -9.04
CA ALA A 22 -8.25 -4.24 -9.54
C ALA A 22 -7.51 -2.91 -9.36
N VAL A 23 -8.10 -1.78 -9.76
CA VAL A 23 -7.51 -0.46 -9.55
C VAL A 23 -7.25 -0.22 -8.07
N CYS A 24 -8.23 -0.45 -7.19
CA CYS A 24 -8.03 -0.30 -5.75
C CYS A 24 -6.92 -1.20 -5.18
N ALA A 25 -6.78 -2.43 -5.68
CA ALA A 25 -5.78 -3.37 -5.23
C ALA A 25 -4.36 -2.98 -5.70
N PHE A 26 -4.24 -2.41 -6.90
CA PHE A 26 -2.94 -2.10 -7.51
C PHE A 26 -2.46 -0.66 -7.28
N THR A 27 -3.35 0.30 -7.02
CA THR A 27 -2.97 1.71 -6.85
C THR A 27 -1.93 1.91 -5.76
N TYR A 28 -2.14 1.30 -4.58
CA TYR A 28 -1.22 1.47 -3.46
C TYR A 28 0.13 0.77 -3.69
N PRO A 29 0.20 -0.52 -4.09
CA PRO A 29 1.47 -1.16 -4.43
C PRO A 29 2.23 -0.45 -5.55
N VAL A 30 1.54 0.05 -6.59
CA VAL A 30 2.18 0.80 -7.67
C VAL A 30 2.73 2.12 -7.14
N PHE A 31 1.97 2.87 -6.33
CA PHE A 31 2.43 4.10 -5.71
C PHE A 31 3.67 3.88 -4.84
N VAL A 32 3.66 2.84 -4.01
CA VAL A 32 4.80 2.46 -3.15
C VAL A 32 6.00 2.05 -4.01
N GLY A 33 5.80 1.25 -5.05
CA GLY A 33 6.86 0.82 -5.96
C GLY A 33 7.50 1.98 -6.72
N LEU A 34 6.72 2.95 -7.20
CA LEU A 34 7.24 4.15 -7.86
C LEU A 34 8.04 5.04 -6.90
N ASN A 35 7.66 5.08 -5.62
CA ASN A 35 8.33 5.87 -4.58
C ASN A 35 9.27 5.02 -3.72
N TRP A 36 9.72 3.87 -4.23
CA TRP A 36 10.52 2.92 -3.45
C TRP A 36 11.73 3.57 -2.79
N ASN A 37 12.42 4.49 -3.47
CA ASN A 37 13.58 5.19 -2.93
C ASN A 37 13.26 6.10 -1.73
N SER A 38 12.01 6.56 -1.60
CA SER A 38 11.56 7.37 -0.45
C SER A 38 11.06 6.53 0.72
N TYR A 39 10.65 5.28 0.45
CA TYR A 39 10.14 4.36 1.47
C TYR A 39 11.15 3.30 1.89
N ALA A 40 12.17 3.04 1.08
CA ALA A 40 13.25 2.14 1.40
C ALA A 40 14.08 2.80 2.52
N PRO A 41 14.10 2.22 3.73
CA PRO A 41 14.88 2.77 4.81
C PRO A 41 16.34 2.73 4.39
N THR A 42 17.02 3.87 4.52
CA THR A 42 18.46 3.93 4.27
C THR A 42 19.17 2.99 5.24
N ARG A 43 20.35 2.47 4.88
CA ARG A 43 21.13 1.58 5.77
C ARG A 43 21.36 2.19 7.15
N ALA A 44 21.46 3.52 7.23
CA ALA A 44 21.58 4.26 8.49
C ALA A 44 20.31 4.17 9.35
N GLU A 45 19.12 4.33 8.75
CA GLU A 45 17.83 4.21 9.46
C GLU A 45 17.52 2.78 9.89
N VAL A 46 17.94 1.77 9.12
CA VAL A 46 17.82 0.36 9.52
C VAL A 46 18.68 0.04 10.74
N LEU A 47 19.91 0.58 10.79
CA LEU A 47 20.82 0.42 11.92
C LEU A 47 20.32 1.19 13.15
N ALA A 48 19.83 2.41 12.98
CA ALA A 48 19.19 3.19 14.05
C ALA A 48 17.91 2.51 14.57
N GLY A 49 17.08 1.96 13.68
CA GLY A 49 15.88 1.21 14.05
C GLY A 49 16.17 -0.12 14.76
N ARG A 50 17.31 -0.77 14.47
CA ARG A 50 17.79 -1.93 15.24
C ARG A 50 18.20 -1.53 16.65
N SER A 51 18.99 -0.46 16.77
CA SER A 51 19.38 0.12 18.06
C SER A 51 18.16 0.49 18.91
N LEU A 52 17.15 1.12 18.30
CA LEU A 52 15.93 1.53 18.99
C LEU A 52 15.08 0.32 19.43
N LYS A 53 15.00 -0.73 18.60
CA LYS A 53 14.37 -2.00 18.98
C LYS A 53 15.09 -2.65 20.17
N ASP A 54 16.42 -2.68 20.14
CA ASP A 54 17.23 -3.27 21.22
C ASP A 54 17.11 -2.47 22.53
N GLU A 55 16.97 -1.14 22.45
CA GLU A 55 16.73 -0.25 23.59
C GLU A 55 15.33 -0.44 24.20
N ILE A 56 14.29 -0.57 23.36
CA ILE A 56 12.91 -0.85 23.81
C ILE A 56 12.78 -2.25 24.42
N LEU A 57 13.45 -3.25 23.83
CA LEU A 57 13.41 -4.64 24.30
C LEU A 57 14.22 -4.86 25.58
N ASN A 58 15.21 -4.01 25.87
CA ASN A 58 16.08 -4.19 27.03
C ASN A 58 16.36 -2.87 27.80
N PRO A 59 15.33 -2.26 28.41
CA PRO A 59 15.42 -0.92 29.02
C PRO A 59 16.28 -0.85 30.30
N ARG A 60 16.85 -1.97 30.79
CA ARG A 60 17.54 -2.05 32.09
C ARG A 60 19.07 -2.09 32.04
N ARG A 61 19.71 -1.83 30.89
CA ARG A 61 21.18 -1.64 30.84
C ARG A 61 21.55 -0.16 31.04
N LYS A 62 21.34 0.36 32.25
CA LYS A 62 22.08 1.52 32.77
C LYS A 62 22.34 1.29 34.25
#